data_AF-A0A099XYR5-F1
#
_entry.id   AF-A0A099XYR5-F1
#
_cell.length_a   1.000
_cell.length_b   1.000
_cell.length_c   1.000
_cell.angle_alpha   90.00
_cell.angle_beta   90.00
_cell.angle_gamma   90.00
#
_symmetry.space_group_name_H-M   'P 1'
#
loop_
_entity.id
_entity.type
_entity.pdbx_description
1 polymer ?
#
loop_
_entity_poly.entity_id
_entity_poly.type
_entity_poly.pdbx_seq_one_letter_code
_entity_poly.pdbx_strand_id
1 'polypeptide(L)'
;MKKYILLIILFCGFTAQAQYGYGNGTRQRQRQMPQAQQEAPEPDFPIEKYLGIVNYDIKKAAKKTSIKLSSKKGIEFSKILTTYNKDIKDIIRINSFLIRSTKDMVDNFQKLAMKSGDFSNQTKVQKKMVENLKPISLTLKEEDVKLYAAMKELLSEKQYKKWLKYNKKRHTFFKKEE
;
A
#
# COMPACT_ATOMS: atom_id res chain seq x y z
N MET A 1 12.67 45.69 31.29
CA MET A 1 11.72 44.62 30.89
C MET A 1 10.25 45.07 30.91
N LYS A 2 9.92 46.28 30.40
CA LYS A 2 8.53 46.77 30.29
C LYS A 2 8.05 46.97 28.84
N LYS A 3 8.96 46.93 27.86
CA LYS A 3 8.64 47.12 26.43
C LYS A 3 8.25 45.83 25.68
N TYR A 4 8.52 44.66 26.26
CA TYR A 4 8.12 43.36 25.67
C TYR A 4 6.75 42.86 26.16
N ILE A 5 6.22 43.43 27.25
CA ILE A 5 4.89 43.08 27.78
C ILE A 5 3.79 43.52 26.79
N LEU A 6 3.98 44.67 26.14
CA LEU A 6 3.03 45.22 25.18
C LEU A 6 2.95 44.38 23.88
N LEU A 7 4.04 43.69 23.52
CA LEU A 7 4.10 42.80 22.36
C LEU A 7 3.41 41.45 22.60
N ILE A 8 3.39 40.96 23.85
CA ILE A 8 2.71 39.71 24.23
C ILE A 8 1.19 39.92 24.31
N ILE A 9 0.73 41.09 24.76
CA ILE A 9 -0.71 41.42 24.83
C ILE A 9 -1.32 41.56 23.42
N LEU A 10 -0.55 42.04 22.44
CA LEU A 10 -1.03 42.20 21.06
C LEU A 10 -1.27 40.86 20.34
N PHE A 11 -0.55 39.79 20.71
CA PHE A 11 -0.70 38.46 20.11
C PHE A 11 -1.89 37.67 20.69
N CYS A 12 -2.33 37.95 21.92
CA CYS A 12 -3.51 37.31 22.52
C CYS A 12 -4.85 37.86 21.98
N GLY A 13 -4.86 39.06 21.40
CA GLY A 13 -6.09 39.67 20.86
C GLY A 13 -6.62 39.01 19.58
N PHE A 14 -5.76 38.34 18.81
CA PHE A 14 -6.14 37.71 17.53
C PHE A 14 -6.69 36.29 17.67
N THR A 15 -6.55 35.63 18.82
CA THR A 15 -7.14 34.30 19.06
C THR A 15 -8.53 34.37 19.69
N ALA A 16 -8.91 35.49 20.30
CA ALA A 16 -10.22 35.66 20.95
C ALA A 16 -11.39 35.93 19.98
N GLN A 17 -11.12 36.23 18.70
CA GLN A 17 -12.16 36.48 17.68
C GLN A 17 -12.47 35.25 16.81
N ALA A 18 -11.74 34.13 16.95
CA ALA A 18 -12.07 32.87 16.27
C ALA A 18 -13.13 32.02 17.02
N GLN A 19 -13.54 32.44 18.22
CA GLN A 19 -14.65 31.82 18.97
C GLN A 19 -15.88 32.74 19.11
N TYR A 20 -16.02 33.76 18.25
CA TYR A 20 -17.28 34.50 18.12
C TYR A 20 -18.28 33.71 17.28
N GLY A 21 -18.75 32.60 17.84
CA GLY A 21 -20.02 32.00 17.50
C GLY A 21 -21.15 32.79 18.16
N TYR A 22 -21.37 34.03 17.75
CA TYR A 22 -22.56 34.80 18.11
C TYR A 22 -23.64 34.55 17.08
N GLY A 23 -24.32 33.41 17.25
CA GLY A 23 -25.58 33.08 16.61
C GLY A 23 -26.53 32.60 17.68
N ASN A 24 -27.17 33.56 18.36
CA ASN A 24 -28.27 33.31 19.28
C ASN A 24 -29.44 32.70 18.48
N GLY A 25 -29.50 31.38 18.42
CA GLY A 25 -30.50 30.65 17.67
C GLY A 25 -30.79 29.34 18.38
N THR A 26 -31.82 29.38 19.22
CA THR A 26 -32.66 28.22 19.60
C THR A 26 -31.92 26.94 19.99
N ARG A 27 -32.04 26.60 21.28
CA ARG A 27 -31.97 25.23 21.79
C ARG A 27 -33.02 24.34 21.09
N GLN A 28 -32.81 23.99 19.83
CA GLN A 28 -33.32 22.76 19.28
C GLN A 28 -32.32 21.70 19.69
N ARG A 29 -32.67 20.92 20.71
CA ARG A 29 -32.25 19.52 20.77
C ARG A 29 -32.76 18.88 19.48
N GLN A 30 -31.97 19.02 18.42
CA GLN A 30 -32.15 18.23 17.22
C GLN A 30 -31.98 16.80 17.72
N ARG A 31 -33.10 16.09 17.83
CA ARG A 31 -33.10 14.63 17.95
C ARG A 31 -32.16 14.19 16.84
N GLN A 32 -30.94 13.79 17.20
CA GLN A 32 -30.13 12.99 16.29
C GLN A 32 -31.04 11.81 15.97
N MET A 33 -31.59 11.80 14.76
CA MET A 33 -32.16 10.59 14.23
C MET A 33 -31.09 9.53 14.44
N PRO A 34 -31.40 8.39 15.09
CA PRO A 34 -30.42 7.32 15.20
C PRO A 34 -30.01 7.02 13.75
N GLN A 35 -28.81 7.47 13.38
CA GLN A 35 -28.19 6.99 12.16
C GLN A 35 -28.13 5.49 12.37
N ALA A 36 -28.74 4.73 11.47
CA ALA A 36 -28.53 3.31 11.42
C ALA A 36 -27.01 3.11 11.51
N GLN A 37 -26.54 2.48 12.59
CA GLN A 37 -25.13 2.17 12.74
C GLN A 37 -24.78 1.34 11.52
N GLN A 38 -24.07 1.94 10.56
CA GLN A 38 -23.46 1.18 9.49
C GLN A 38 -22.46 0.26 10.18
N GLU A 39 -22.72 -1.04 10.09
CA GLU A 39 -21.76 -2.03 10.54
C GLU A 39 -20.43 -1.75 9.84
N ALA A 40 -19.34 -1.75 10.62
CA ALA A 40 -18.01 -1.64 10.04
C ALA A 40 -17.82 -2.78 9.03
N PRO A 41 -17.20 -2.51 7.87
CA PRO A 41 -16.97 -3.55 6.87
C PRO A 41 -16.16 -4.71 7.49
N GLU A 42 -16.41 -5.92 7.01
CA GLU A 42 -15.63 -7.07 7.44
C GLU A 42 -14.14 -6.85 7.14
N PRO A 43 -13.23 -7.31 8.03
CA PRO A 43 -11.81 -7.20 7.75
C PRO A 43 -11.42 -7.95 6.48
N ASP A 44 -10.60 -7.30 5.65
CA ASP A 44 -10.02 -7.89 4.43
C ASP A 44 -8.54 -7.55 4.37
N PHE A 45 -7.71 -8.42 4.96
CA PHE A 45 -6.27 -8.22 5.00
C PHE A 45 -5.69 -8.29 3.57
N PRO A 46 -5.01 -7.24 3.08
CA PRO A 46 -4.53 -7.16 1.71
C PRO A 46 -3.23 -7.97 1.53
N ILE A 47 -3.33 -9.29 1.62
CA ILE A 47 -2.20 -10.22 1.65
C ILE A 47 -1.35 -10.16 0.37
N GLU A 48 -1.96 -9.93 -0.78
CA GLU A 48 -1.22 -9.82 -2.04
C GLU A 48 -0.32 -8.58 -2.06
N LYS A 49 -0.82 -7.48 -1.50
CA LYS A 49 -0.05 -6.23 -1.36
C LYS A 49 1.07 -6.39 -0.34
N TYR A 50 0.83 -7.14 0.74
CA TYR A 50 1.84 -7.47 1.73
C TYR A 50 2.98 -8.31 1.13
N LEU A 51 2.64 -9.29 0.29
CA LEU A 51 3.59 -10.12 -0.45
C LEU A 51 4.31 -9.38 -1.58
N GLY A 52 3.88 -8.16 -1.91
CA GLY A 52 4.47 -7.37 -2.99
C GLY A 52 4.18 -7.91 -4.39
N ILE A 53 3.10 -8.69 -4.55
CA ILE A 53 2.72 -9.29 -5.83
C ILE A 53 2.41 -8.20 -6.85
N VAL A 54 3.06 -8.27 -8.02
CA VAL A 54 2.82 -7.36 -9.14
C VAL A 54 2.55 -8.14 -10.41
N ASN A 55 1.44 -7.80 -11.05
CA ASN A 55 1.13 -8.25 -12.40
C ASN A 55 1.21 -7.05 -13.37
N TYR A 56 2.07 -7.17 -14.37
CA TYR A 56 2.33 -6.09 -15.32
C TYR A 56 1.38 -6.15 -16.53
N ASP A 57 0.61 -5.08 -16.72
CA ASP A 57 0.07 -4.75 -18.04
C ASP A 57 1.22 -4.32 -18.96
N ILE A 58 1.55 -5.17 -19.93
CA ILE A 58 2.67 -4.99 -20.86
C ILE A 58 2.48 -3.75 -21.72
N LYS A 59 1.26 -3.46 -22.19
CA LYS A 59 0.97 -2.27 -23.01
C LYS A 59 1.18 -1.00 -22.19
N LYS A 60 0.68 -0.99 -20.95
CA LYS A 60 0.86 0.14 -20.03
C LYS A 60 2.32 0.33 -19.64
N ALA A 61 3.03 -0.76 -19.34
CA ALA A 61 4.44 -0.74 -19.01
C ALA A 61 5.27 -0.18 -20.18
N ALA A 62 5.07 -0.68 -21.40
CA ALA A 62 5.76 -0.21 -22.59
C ALA A 62 5.48 1.27 -22.88
N LYS A 63 4.23 1.73 -22.71
CA LYS A 63 3.88 3.16 -22.85
C LYS A 63 4.62 4.02 -21.83
N LYS A 64 4.70 3.58 -20.57
CA LYS A 64 5.36 4.32 -19.48
C LYS A 64 6.89 4.34 -19.61
N THR A 65 7.48 3.30 -20.18
CA THR A 65 8.93 3.22 -20.47
C THR A 65 9.31 3.78 -21.84
N SER A 66 8.33 4.19 -22.66
CA SER A 66 8.53 4.67 -24.03
C SER A 66 9.19 3.64 -24.94
N ILE A 67 8.70 2.39 -24.88
CA ILE A 67 9.12 1.28 -25.73
C ILE A 67 8.05 1.03 -26.79
N LYS A 68 8.45 0.94 -28.06
CA LYS A 68 7.57 0.52 -29.15
C LYS A 68 7.51 -0.99 -29.18
N LEU A 69 6.33 -1.57 -28.93
CA LEU A 69 6.14 -3.03 -28.85
C LEU A 69 6.47 -3.77 -30.15
N SER A 70 6.34 -3.12 -31.30
CA SER A 70 6.68 -3.71 -32.61
C SER A 70 8.18 -3.76 -32.90
N SER A 71 9.04 -3.19 -32.04
CA SER A 71 10.50 -3.23 -32.22
C SER A 71 11.09 -4.52 -31.66
N LYS A 72 12.28 -4.92 -32.10
CA LYS A 72 13.02 -6.08 -31.54
C LYS A 72 13.12 -6.01 -30.01
N LYS A 73 13.51 -4.85 -29.47
CA LYS A 73 13.54 -4.55 -28.03
C LYS A 73 12.15 -4.66 -27.39
N GLY A 74 11.11 -4.20 -28.07
CA GLY A 74 9.72 -4.28 -27.58
C GLY A 74 9.18 -5.70 -27.47
N ILE A 75 9.55 -6.57 -28.41
CA ILE A 75 9.23 -8.00 -28.39
C ILE A 75 9.91 -8.66 -27.18
N GLU A 76 11.20 -8.39 -26.98
CA GLU A 76 11.97 -8.91 -25.85
C GLU A 76 11.44 -8.41 -24.50
N PHE A 77 11.14 -7.11 -24.40
CA PHE A 77 10.49 -6.51 -23.23
C PHE A 77 9.16 -7.21 -22.89
N SER A 78 8.34 -7.48 -23.91
CA SER A 78 7.07 -8.18 -23.73
C SER A 78 7.27 -9.62 -23.25
N LYS A 79 8.28 -10.31 -23.80
CA LYS A 79 8.63 -11.67 -23.40
C LYS A 79 9.04 -11.74 -21.93
N ILE A 80 9.95 -10.86 -21.49
CA ILE A 80 10.41 -10.82 -20.10
C ILE A 80 9.25 -10.59 -19.14
N LEU A 81 8.37 -9.62 -19.42
CA LEU A 81 7.21 -9.36 -18.55
C LEU A 81 6.18 -10.49 -18.58
N THR A 82 6.00 -11.15 -19.72
CA THR A 82 5.09 -12.31 -19.83
C THR A 82 5.60 -13.47 -18.99
N THR A 83 6.90 -13.78 -19.07
CA THR A 83 7.55 -14.80 -18.25
C THR A 83 7.41 -14.47 -16.77
N TYR A 84 7.81 -13.26 -16.35
CA TYR A 84 7.67 -12.84 -14.95
C TYR A 84 6.22 -12.95 -14.45
N ASN A 85 5.24 -12.43 -15.19
CA ASN A 85 3.83 -12.52 -14.78
C ASN A 85 3.35 -13.97 -14.63
N LYS A 86 3.83 -14.87 -15.50
CA LYS A 86 3.52 -16.30 -15.42
C LYS A 86 4.15 -16.91 -14.17
N ASP A 87 5.43 -16.65 -13.92
CA ASP A 87 6.16 -17.22 -12.79
C ASP A 87 5.56 -16.74 -11.46
N ILE A 88 5.22 -15.46 -11.34
CA ILE A 88 4.48 -14.92 -10.18
C ILE A 88 3.13 -15.61 -10.01
N LYS A 89 2.36 -15.81 -11.08
CA LYS A 89 1.08 -16.52 -11.03
C LYS A 89 1.23 -17.98 -10.59
N ASP A 90 2.28 -18.65 -11.05
CA ASP A 90 2.57 -20.02 -10.67
C ASP A 90 3.00 -20.13 -9.20
N ILE A 91 3.86 -19.23 -8.71
CA ILE A 91 4.22 -19.14 -7.29
C ILE A 91 2.97 -18.96 -6.42
N ILE A 92 2.07 -18.04 -6.79
CA ILE A 92 0.82 -17.79 -6.05
C ILE A 92 -0.06 -19.03 -6.04
N ARG A 93 -0.22 -19.69 -7.20
CA ARG A 93 -1.06 -20.89 -7.33
C ARG A 93 -0.55 -22.02 -6.46
N ILE A 94 0.75 -22.29 -6.50
CA ILE A 94 1.40 -23.34 -5.69
C ILE A 94 1.22 -23.06 -4.19
N ASN A 95 1.30 -21.79 -3.78
CA ASN A 95 1.21 -21.38 -2.39
C ASN A 95 -0.20 -20.95 -1.94
N SER A 96 -1.21 -21.14 -2.80
CA SER A 96 -2.57 -20.60 -2.60
C SER A 96 -3.20 -21.01 -1.27
N PHE A 97 -3.00 -22.25 -0.85
CA PHE A 97 -3.48 -22.75 0.44
C PHE A 97 -2.86 -22.01 1.63
N LEU A 98 -1.54 -21.81 1.62
CA LEU A 98 -0.83 -21.13 2.70
C LEU A 98 -1.16 -19.63 2.75
N ILE A 99 -1.28 -19.00 1.58
CA ILE A 99 -1.73 -17.61 1.45
C ILE A 99 -3.14 -17.46 2.04
N ARG A 100 -4.09 -18.29 1.59
CA ARG A 100 -5.48 -18.23 2.06
C ARG A 100 -5.60 -18.49 3.55
N SER A 101 -5.00 -19.57 4.06
CA SER A 101 -5.07 -19.90 5.49
C SER A 101 -4.41 -18.83 6.38
N THR A 102 -3.36 -18.16 5.89
CA THR A 102 -2.74 -17.04 6.60
C THR A 102 -3.62 -15.80 6.58
N LYS A 103 -4.27 -15.50 5.45
CA LYS A 103 -5.26 -14.41 5.37
C LYS A 103 -6.42 -14.65 6.33
N ASP A 104 -7.02 -15.84 6.28
CA ASP A 104 -8.14 -16.23 7.12
C ASP A 104 -7.77 -16.12 8.62
N MET A 105 -6.53 -16.49 9.00
CA MET A 105 -6.03 -16.31 10.37
C MET A 105 -6.06 -14.84 10.81
N VAL A 106 -5.58 -13.93 9.96
CA VAL A 106 -5.49 -12.49 10.26
C VAL A 106 -6.88 -11.87 10.30
N ASP A 107 -7.73 -12.17 9.32
CA ASP A 107 -9.09 -11.63 9.24
C ASP A 107 -9.96 -12.10 10.41
N ASN A 108 -9.86 -13.38 10.77
CA ASN A 108 -10.58 -13.91 11.94
C ASN A 108 -10.12 -13.24 13.23
N PHE A 109 -8.81 -13.02 13.40
CA PHE A 109 -8.30 -12.28 14.56
C PHE A 109 -8.84 -10.84 14.58
N GLN A 110 -8.77 -10.12 13.45
CA GLN A 110 -9.29 -8.75 13.35
C GLN A 110 -10.79 -8.70 13.66
N LYS A 111 -11.58 -9.64 13.14
CA LYS A 111 -13.02 -9.73 13.38
C LYS A 111 -13.34 -9.96 14.85
N LEU A 112 -12.60 -10.84 15.52
CA LEU A 112 -12.76 -11.09 16.95
C LEU A 112 -12.34 -9.87 17.78
N ALA A 113 -11.17 -9.30 17.50
CA ALA A 113 -10.65 -8.14 18.23
C ALA A 113 -11.56 -6.90 18.08
N MET A 114 -12.15 -6.67 16.90
CA MET A 114 -13.14 -5.61 16.70
C MET A 114 -14.40 -5.81 17.54
N LYS A 115 -14.84 -7.05 17.76
CA LYS A 115 -16.03 -7.38 18.56
C LYS A 115 -15.76 -7.32 20.06
N SER A 116 -14.63 -7.86 20.50
CA SER A 116 -14.29 -7.98 21.93
C SER A 116 -13.53 -6.79 22.49
N GLY A 117 -12.88 -5.99 21.63
CA GLY A 117 -11.90 -4.98 22.05
C GLY A 117 -10.57 -5.56 22.53
N ASP A 118 -10.37 -6.88 22.44
CA ASP A 118 -9.16 -7.56 22.90
C ASP A 118 -8.12 -7.71 21.77
N PHE A 119 -7.01 -6.99 21.92
CA PHE A 119 -5.87 -7.00 21.01
C PHE A 119 -4.63 -7.72 21.58
N SER A 120 -4.73 -8.37 22.74
CA SER A 120 -3.61 -8.99 23.46
C SER A 120 -2.78 -9.95 22.59
N ASN A 121 -3.42 -10.66 21.66
CA ASN A 121 -2.79 -11.63 20.77
C ASN A 121 -2.23 -11.05 19.45
N GLN A 122 -2.35 -9.74 19.22
CA GLN A 122 -1.97 -9.12 17.94
C GLN A 122 -0.53 -9.42 17.53
N THR A 123 0.42 -9.29 18.45
CA THR A 123 1.85 -9.57 18.19
C THR A 123 2.08 -11.02 17.79
N LYS A 124 1.38 -11.98 18.42
CA LYS A 124 1.50 -13.40 18.13
C LYS A 124 0.97 -13.73 16.72
N VAL A 125 -0.17 -13.15 16.37
CA VAL A 125 -0.77 -13.29 15.03
C VAL A 125 0.14 -12.70 13.96
N GLN A 126 0.69 -11.50 14.19
CA GLN A 126 1.62 -10.86 13.26
C GLN A 126 2.90 -11.69 13.05
N LYS A 127 3.50 -12.22 14.12
CA LYS A 127 4.69 -13.07 14.02
C LYS A 127 4.41 -14.32 13.19
N LYS A 128 3.30 -15.02 13.48
CA LYS A 128 2.91 -16.23 12.74
C LYS A 128 2.62 -15.93 11.26
N MET A 129 1.98 -14.81 10.96
CA MET A 129 1.77 -14.34 9.59
C MET A 129 3.11 -14.13 8.87
N VAL A 130 4.05 -13.42 9.50
CA VAL A 130 5.40 -13.17 8.93
C VAL A 130 6.12 -14.49 8.68
N GLU A 131 6.11 -15.42 9.65
CA GLU A 131 6.74 -16.74 9.53
C GLU A 131 6.16 -17.56 8.39
N ASN A 132 4.83 -17.64 8.29
CA ASN A 132 4.14 -18.36 7.22
C ASN A 132 4.47 -17.79 5.83
N LEU A 133 4.51 -16.46 5.70
CA LEU A 133 4.69 -15.79 4.40
C LEU A 133 6.15 -15.60 4.02
N LYS A 134 7.09 -15.75 4.96
CA LYS A 134 8.53 -15.62 4.73
C LYS A 134 9.04 -16.42 3.51
N PRO A 135 8.80 -17.74 3.39
CA PRO A 135 9.30 -18.50 2.24
C PRO A 135 8.78 -17.93 0.91
N ILE A 136 7.49 -17.60 0.84
CA ILE A 136 6.85 -17.04 -0.37
C ILE A 136 7.46 -15.68 -0.70
N SER A 137 7.64 -14.81 0.30
CA SER A 137 8.21 -13.48 0.10
C SER A 137 9.64 -13.53 -0.43
N LEU A 138 10.43 -14.54 -0.02
CA LEU A 138 11.80 -14.74 -0.51
C LEU A 138 11.80 -15.19 -1.96
N THR A 139 10.94 -16.15 -2.33
CA THR A 139 10.80 -16.58 -3.73
C THR A 139 10.33 -15.45 -4.65
N LEU A 140 9.36 -14.65 -4.22
CA LEU A 140 8.91 -13.47 -4.99
C LEU A 140 10.05 -12.44 -5.16
N LYS A 141 10.84 -12.22 -4.11
CA LYS A 141 12.00 -11.31 -4.16
C LYS A 141 13.06 -11.78 -5.15
N GLU A 142 13.29 -13.09 -5.29
CA GLU A 142 14.22 -13.64 -6.27
C GLU A 142 13.76 -13.34 -7.71
N GLU A 143 12.46 -13.51 -7.99
CA GLU A 143 11.89 -13.15 -9.30
C GLU A 143 11.96 -11.65 -9.58
N ASP A 144 11.74 -10.81 -8.57
CA ASP A 144 11.91 -9.35 -8.70
C ASP A 144 13.37 -8.98 -9.05
N VAL A 145 14.35 -9.64 -8.44
CA VAL A 145 15.78 -9.42 -8.72
C VAL A 145 16.14 -9.85 -10.15
N LYS A 146 15.62 -11.00 -10.62
CA LYS A 146 15.81 -11.45 -12.00
C LYS A 146 15.21 -10.46 -13.00
N LEU A 147 13.98 -10.01 -12.76
CA LEU A 147 13.32 -8.99 -13.57
C LEU A 147 14.13 -7.69 -13.61
N TYR A 148 14.64 -7.25 -12.45
CA TYR A 148 15.47 -6.06 -12.34
C TYR A 148 16.72 -6.14 -13.22
N ALA A 149 17.47 -7.23 -13.11
CA ALA A 149 18.68 -7.45 -13.89
C ALA A 149 18.37 -7.46 -15.40
N ALA A 150 17.35 -8.20 -15.83
CA ALA A 150 16.94 -8.27 -17.23
C ALA A 150 16.50 -6.90 -17.79
N MET A 151 15.80 -6.09 -16.98
CA MET A 151 15.39 -4.74 -17.37
C MET A 151 16.56 -3.77 -17.44
N LYS A 152 17.56 -3.90 -16.55
CA LYS A 152 18.77 -3.07 -16.55
C LYS A 152 19.62 -3.32 -17.80
N GLU A 153 19.68 -4.57 -18.26
CA GLU A 153 20.40 -4.97 -19.47
C GLU A 153 19.67 -4.53 -20.75
N LEU A 154 18.35 -4.70 -20.82
CA LEU A 154 17.57 -4.42 -22.03
C LEU A 154 17.35 -2.91 -22.29
N LEU A 155 17.14 -2.13 -21.22
CA LEU A 155 16.68 -0.76 -21.32
C LEU A 155 17.85 0.23 -21.39
N SER A 156 17.70 1.29 -22.20
CA SER A 156 18.63 2.41 -22.11
C SER A 156 18.46 3.13 -20.77
N GLU A 157 19.47 3.88 -20.32
CA GLU A 157 19.44 4.59 -19.05
C GLU A 157 18.16 5.45 -18.88
N LYS A 158 17.74 6.17 -19.92
CA LYS A 158 16.50 6.97 -19.92
C LYS A 158 15.25 6.11 -19.77
N GLN A 159 15.19 4.96 -20.45
CA GLN A 159 14.06 4.02 -20.36
C GLN A 159 14.03 3.32 -19.00
N TYR A 160 15.20 2.98 -18.47
CA TYR A 160 15.37 2.35 -17.18
C TYR A 160 14.94 3.26 -16.03
N LYS A 161 15.33 4.54 -16.05
CA LYS A 161 14.82 5.55 -15.09
C LYS A 161 13.29 5.65 -15.12
N LYS A 162 12.67 5.58 -16.31
CA LYS A 162 11.20 5.53 -16.45
C LYS A 162 10.60 4.25 -15.89
N TRP A 163 11.26 3.11 -16.07
CA TRP A 163 10.87 1.82 -15.48
C TRP A 163 10.89 1.87 -13.95
N LEU A 164 11.97 2.36 -13.34
CA LEU A 164 12.04 2.56 -11.89
C LEU A 164 10.93 3.50 -11.39
N LYS A 165 10.67 4.62 -12.09
CA LYS A 165 9.58 5.54 -11.75
C LYS A 165 8.20 4.88 -11.85
N TYR A 166 8.00 4.01 -12.83
CA TYR A 166 6.76 3.26 -13.00
C TYR A 166 6.53 2.27 -11.85
N ASN A 167 7.60 1.69 -11.30
CA ASN A 167 7.53 0.71 -10.23
C ASN A 167 7.58 1.28 -8.82
N LYS A 168 8.00 2.53 -8.63
CA LYS A 168 8.08 3.17 -7.30
C LYS A 168 6.80 3.09 -6.45
N LYS A 169 5.62 3.02 -7.08
CA LYS A 169 4.32 2.92 -6.39
C LYS A 169 3.78 1.50 -6.25
N ARG A 170 4.43 0.53 -6.88
CA ARG A 170 4.05 -0.89 -6.83
C ARG A 170 4.94 -1.49 -5.75
N HIS A 171 4.35 -2.11 -4.73
CA HIS A 171 5.01 -2.59 -3.50
C HIS A 171 6.01 -3.75 -3.74
N THR A 172 6.87 -3.59 -4.73
CA THR A 172 7.86 -4.55 -5.19
C THR A 172 9.16 -4.31 -4.46
N PHE A 173 9.98 -5.36 -4.29
CA PHE A 173 11.26 -5.28 -3.58
C PHE A 173 12.34 -4.58 -4.41
N PHE A 174 12.00 -3.49 -5.10
CA PHE A 174 13.00 -2.65 -5.76
C PHE A 174 13.91 -2.09 -4.68
N LYS A 175 15.17 -2.54 -4.68
CA LYS A 175 16.24 -1.80 -4.03
C LYS A 175 16.11 -0.36 -4.51
N LYS A 176 15.92 0.57 -3.58
CA LYS A 176 16.30 1.95 -3.85
C LYS A 176 17.80 1.87 -4.14
N GLU A 177 18.21 2.14 -5.38
CA GLU A 177 19.62 2.45 -5.63
C GLU A 177 19.93 3.66 -4.73
N GLU A 178 20.87 3.46 -3.80
CA GLU A 178 21.51 4.54 -3.02
C GLU A 178 22.40 5.37 -3.95
#